data_AF-A0A8E2DF48-F1
#
_entry.id   AF-A0A8E2DF48-F1
#
_cell.length_a   1.000
_cell.length_b   1.000
_cell.length_c   1.000
_cell.angle_alpha   90.00
_cell.angle_beta   90.00
_cell.angle_gamma   90.00
#
_symmetry.space_group_name_H-M   'P 1'
#
loop_
_entity.id
_entity.type
_entity.pdbx_description
1 polymer ?
#
loop_
_entity_poly.entity_id
_entity_poly.type
_entity_poly.pdbx_seq_one_letter_code
_entity_poly.pdbx_strand_id
1 'polypeptide(L)'
;MQLAHEEDCRKSIGNVAAISLTRERRGKVCHIHRLSASRCRPLTTVFQPSSITALSAMSLTGVSKSDSATNIIHGFVSGGGGRGTMDIVWSCVSVLIFCAWTVQDSGITENEWQARAERFFLACLMIIAPEIALTIALREFLDAQCMVSECNEHWKIQGDEIQWTMVEGFYACMGGFTLDGTKSLTSKDVRVLIEQDFITPKSYADVIGVRSKSDSFSTIISCAQALWMFMQCIVRAANHLPITTLEYGTVGYIVVACVICGLKWHKPEVVALRIHISLRDGKSVDDATIVLSDSNNAYEGEKHEDIETLHTPREVGNAAQAASQDSHGRCGCPEGLWIRLQVPFVYLLCGVVGVGFGIWHCVAWNNFFPTHSERQLWHICAVLSSVPYIPLVAALNFRDSLDQSGNRPGDKVQDILLKFVVAFFVLMYIFPRGFLCIEMFIGLRRAPA
;
A
#
# COMPACT_ATOMS: atom_id res chain seq x y z
N MET A 1 35.06 -13.30 -66.76
CA MET A 1 34.44 -12.06 -66.25
C MET A 1 33.88 -12.33 -64.85
N GLN A 2 34.83 -12.69 -64.00
CA GLN A 2 34.84 -13.04 -62.58
C GLN A 2 36.37 -12.97 -62.33
N LEU A 3 36.81 -12.30 -61.26
CA LEU A 3 38.16 -11.71 -61.04
C LEU A 3 38.21 -10.20 -61.32
N ALA A 4 37.49 -9.41 -60.51
CA ALA A 4 37.79 -8.00 -60.21
C ALA A 4 36.82 -7.49 -59.11
N HIS A 5 36.78 -8.15 -57.95
CA HIS A 5 36.12 -7.59 -56.76
C HIS A 5 36.63 -8.19 -55.43
N GLU A 6 37.87 -8.69 -55.42
CA GLU A 6 38.49 -9.39 -54.28
C GLU A 6 39.71 -8.63 -53.73
N GLU A 7 39.76 -7.29 -53.90
CA GLU A 7 40.88 -6.46 -53.43
C GLU A 7 40.50 -5.30 -52.50
N ASP A 8 39.22 -5.11 -52.16
CA ASP A 8 38.79 -4.01 -51.27
C ASP A 8 38.45 -4.44 -49.82
N CYS A 9 38.68 -5.71 -49.47
CA CYS A 9 38.43 -6.24 -48.12
C CYS A 9 39.70 -6.34 -47.25
N ARG A 10 40.72 -5.53 -47.52
CA ARG A 10 42.01 -5.58 -46.81
C ARG A 10 42.63 -4.19 -46.63
N LYS A 11 41.90 -3.25 -45.98
CA LYS A 11 42.47 -1.97 -45.51
C LYS A 11 41.56 -1.20 -44.53
N SER A 12 41.09 -1.85 -43.45
CA SER A 12 40.75 -1.14 -42.20
C SER A 12 40.66 -2.11 -41.00
N ILE A 13 41.67 -2.98 -40.89
CA ILE A 13 42.00 -3.69 -39.64
C ILE A 13 43.31 -3.05 -39.17
N GLY A 14 43.19 -2.11 -38.24
CA GLY A 14 44.31 -1.30 -37.80
C GLY A 14 43.89 -0.29 -36.75
N ASN A 15 43.46 -0.77 -35.59
CA ASN A 15 43.72 -0.21 -34.26
C ASN A 15 42.91 -1.00 -33.22
N VAL A 16 43.43 -1.08 -32.00
CA VAL A 16 42.92 -1.85 -30.84
C VAL A 16 43.43 -3.30 -30.76
N ALA A 17 44.76 -3.44 -30.75
CA ALA A 17 45.45 -4.55 -30.06
C ALA A 17 46.90 -4.18 -29.73
N ALA A 18 47.12 -3.35 -28.70
CA ALA A 18 48.41 -3.24 -28.03
C ALA A 18 48.23 -2.50 -26.70
N ILE A 19 48.19 -3.26 -25.60
CA ILE A 19 48.91 -3.01 -24.33
C ILE A 19 48.66 -4.26 -23.49
N SER A 20 49.66 -5.12 -23.42
CA SER A 20 49.73 -6.22 -22.45
C SER A 20 51.13 -6.23 -21.85
N LEU A 21 51.17 -6.55 -20.56
CA LEU A 21 52.33 -6.94 -19.73
C LEU A 21 53.20 -5.75 -19.24
N THR A 22 53.28 -5.45 -17.95
CA THR A 22 53.88 -6.28 -16.89
C THR A 22 53.76 -5.55 -15.54
N ARG A 23 53.43 -6.22 -14.41
CA ARG A 23 54.15 -6.14 -13.11
C ARG A 23 53.55 -7.03 -12.01
N GLU A 24 54.11 -8.24 -11.93
CA GLU A 24 54.67 -8.93 -10.75
C GLU A 24 54.18 -8.70 -9.29
N ARG A 25 53.73 -9.83 -8.70
CA ARG A 25 53.74 -10.34 -7.30
C ARG A 25 54.24 -9.46 -6.13
N ARG A 26 53.43 -9.46 -5.04
CA ARG A 26 53.73 -9.71 -3.60
C ARG A 26 52.34 -9.87 -2.91
N GLY A 27 51.96 -10.89 -2.15
CA GLY A 27 52.67 -11.72 -1.18
C GLY A 27 52.22 -11.34 0.24
N LYS A 28 51.30 -12.13 0.85
CA LYS A 28 50.96 -12.32 2.31
C LYS A 28 49.57 -12.99 2.36
N VAL A 29 49.43 -14.31 2.48
CA VAL A 29 49.61 -15.16 3.68
C VAL A 29 48.92 -14.60 4.93
N CYS A 30 47.78 -15.19 5.29
CA CYS A 30 47.47 -15.51 6.68
C CYS A 30 46.64 -16.81 6.75
N HIS A 31 47.15 -17.76 7.53
CA HIS A 31 46.67 -19.12 7.75
C HIS A 31 45.63 -19.18 8.88
N ILE A 32 44.69 -20.12 8.73
CA ILE A 32 44.20 -21.09 9.75
C ILE A 32 43.64 -20.52 11.07
N HIS A 33 42.35 -20.78 11.33
CA HIS A 33 41.97 -21.72 12.39
C HIS A 33 40.53 -22.23 12.25
N ARG A 34 40.44 -23.54 12.00
CA ARG A 34 39.27 -24.38 12.27
C ARG A 34 39.28 -24.63 13.78
N LEU A 35 38.23 -24.25 14.51
CA LEU A 35 37.95 -24.77 15.85
C LEU A 35 36.45 -24.98 16.05
N SER A 36 36.17 -26.16 16.56
CA SER A 36 34.88 -26.76 16.87
C SER A 36 34.42 -26.35 18.26
N ALA A 37 33.08 -26.34 18.43
CA ALA A 37 32.32 -26.57 19.66
C ALA A 37 32.58 -25.70 20.90
N SER A 38 31.58 -24.89 21.29
CA SER A 38 30.83 -25.11 22.56
C SER A 38 29.78 -23.99 22.81
N ARG A 39 28.51 -24.35 22.63
CA ARG A 39 27.41 -24.21 23.59
C ARG A 39 27.50 -23.03 24.60
N CYS A 40 26.71 -21.97 24.38
CA CYS A 40 26.03 -21.22 25.46
C CYS A 40 24.80 -20.44 24.90
N ARG A 41 23.62 -21.01 25.20
CA ARG A 41 22.27 -20.45 25.35
C ARG A 41 21.92 -19.12 24.66
N PRO A 42 20.88 -19.06 23.80
CA PRO A 42 20.13 -17.82 23.64
C PRO A 42 19.39 -17.54 24.95
N LEU A 43 19.63 -16.36 25.55
CA LEU A 43 18.75 -15.82 26.56
C LEU A 43 17.45 -15.44 25.83
N THR A 44 16.50 -16.37 25.83
CA THR A 44 15.12 -16.15 25.43
C THR A 44 14.48 -15.19 26.42
N THR A 45 14.61 -13.88 26.18
CA THR A 45 13.59 -12.93 26.66
C THR A 45 12.54 -12.82 25.59
N VAL A 46 11.68 -13.85 25.58
CA VAL A 46 10.36 -13.81 24.97
C VAL A 46 9.62 -12.66 25.64
N PHE A 47 9.50 -11.52 24.96
CA PHE A 47 8.52 -10.52 25.36
C PHE A 47 7.17 -11.04 24.86
N GLN A 48 6.55 -11.90 25.67
CA GLN A 48 5.14 -12.25 25.51
C GLN A 48 4.33 -10.97 25.73
N PRO A 49 3.40 -10.59 24.83
CA PRO A 49 2.33 -9.67 25.18
C PRO A 49 1.24 -10.47 25.92
N SER A 50 1.58 -11.01 27.09
CA SER A 50 0.60 -11.55 28.02
C SER A 50 0.40 -10.54 29.13
N SER A 51 -0.50 -9.58 28.92
CA SER A 51 -1.27 -8.85 29.95
C SER A 51 -2.12 -7.75 29.33
N ILE A 52 -3.16 -8.10 28.55
CA ILE A 52 -4.36 -7.27 28.42
C ILE A 52 -5.58 -8.19 28.52
N THR A 53 -5.73 -8.83 29.68
CA THR A 53 -6.98 -9.45 30.12
C THR A 53 -7.43 -8.73 31.38
N ALA A 54 -7.99 -7.54 31.21
CA ALA A 54 -8.92 -6.98 32.18
C ALA A 54 -10.34 -7.27 31.65
N LEU A 55 -10.81 -8.48 31.92
CA LEU A 55 -12.23 -8.81 31.93
C LEU A 55 -12.88 -7.98 33.04
N SER A 56 -13.54 -6.88 32.68
CA SER A 56 -14.46 -6.22 33.60
C SER A 56 -15.84 -6.84 33.45
N ALA A 57 -16.27 -7.49 34.52
CA ALA A 57 -17.54 -8.17 34.67
C ALA A 57 -18.74 -7.25 34.41
N MET A 58 -19.74 -7.82 33.73
CA MET A 58 -21.07 -7.26 33.57
C MET A 58 -21.72 -7.01 34.93
N SER A 59 -22.20 -5.79 35.17
CA SER A 59 -23.22 -5.52 36.19
C SER A 59 -24.50 -5.12 35.49
N LEU A 60 -25.48 -6.03 35.52
CA LEU A 60 -26.89 -5.75 35.28
C LEU A 60 -27.46 -5.18 36.58
N THR A 61 -27.69 -3.87 36.65
CA THR A 61 -28.50 -3.30 37.73
C THR A 61 -29.44 -2.22 37.22
N GLY A 62 -30.73 -2.51 37.34
CA GLY A 62 -31.76 -1.61 37.87
C GLY A 62 -31.97 -0.28 37.17
N VAL A 63 -33.02 -0.21 36.36
CA VAL A 63 -33.66 1.05 35.95
C VAL A 63 -34.14 1.80 37.19
N SER A 64 -33.58 2.99 37.45
CA SER A 64 -34.19 4.02 38.30
C SER A 64 -34.47 5.27 37.48
N LYS A 65 -35.75 5.64 37.40
CA LYS A 65 -36.29 6.87 36.83
C LYS A 65 -35.80 8.10 37.61
N SER A 66 -35.31 9.15 36.94
CA SER A 66 -35.72 10.54 37.24
C SER A 66 -35.32 11.54 36.15
N ASP A 67 -36.34 12.32 35.76
CA ASP A 67 -36.38 13.74 35.44
C ASP A 67 -35.59 14.36 34.28
N SER A 68 -36.39 14.84 33.33
CA SER A 68 -36.07 15.73 32.23
C SER A 68 -35.55 17.09 32.70
N ALA A 69 -34.23 17.24 32.71
CA ALA A 69 -33.54 18.51 32.50
C ALA A 69 -32.19 18.20 31.85
N THR A 70 -31.91 18.76 30.68
CA THR A 70 -30.61 18.66 30.00
C THR A 70 -29.54 19.36 30.84
N ASN A 71 -29.02 18.65 31.85
CA ASN A 71 -27.87 19.08 32.63
C ASN A 71 -26.63 18.92 31.75
N ILE A 72 -26.16 20.02 31.19
CA ILE A 72 -24.84 20.08 30.55
C ILE A 72 -23.83 19.84 31.67
N ILE A 73 -23.23 18.65 31.70
CA ILE A 73 -22.24 18.31 32.72
C ILE A 73 -20.91 18.99 32.35
N HIS A 74 -20.36 19.75 33.29
CA HIS A 74 -19.03 20.32 33.18
C HIS A 74 -18.00 19.32 33.71
N GLY A 75 -17.21 18.72 32.80
CA GLY A 75 -16.10 17.83 33.15
C GLY A 75 -16.35 16.35 32.89
N PHE A 76 -15.35 15.51 33.18
CA PHE A 76 -15.41 14.07 32.96
C PHE A 76 -16.34 13.39 33.97
N VAL A 77 -17.23 12.52 33.49
CA VAL A 77 -18.17 11.76 34.31
C VAL A 77 -17.57 10.43 34.69
N SER A 78 -17.47 10.15 36.00
CA SER A 78 -17.07 8.84 36.53
C SER A 78 -18.21 7.82 36.38
N GLY A 79 -17.89 6.60 35.96
CA GLY A 79 -18.84 5.52 35.64
C GLY A 79 -19.52 4.88 36.85
N GLY A 80 -20.09 5.68 37.75
CA GLY A 80 -20.86 5.19 38.89
C GLY A 80 -22.23 4.69 38.45
N GLY A 81 -22.32 3.40 38.09
CA GLY A 81 -23.57 2.71 37.71
C GLY A 81 -24.02 2.89 36.26
N GLY A 82 -23.45 3.85 35.52
CA GLY A 82 -23.62 4.05 34.09
C GLY A 82 -22.28 4.15 33.36
N ARG A 83 -22.29 4.20 32.02
CA ARG A 83 -21.09 4.32 31.19
C ARG A 83 -20.47 5.72 31.34
N GLY A 84 -19.23 5.80 31.82
CA GLY A 84 -18.52 7.06 32.02
C GLY A 84 -17.85 7.59 30.75
N THR A 85 -17.37 8.85 30.80
CA THR A 85 -16.65 9.47 29.67
C THR A 85 -15.38 8.69 29.31
N MET A 86 -14.67 8.17 30.32
CA MET A 86 -13.47 7.36 30.10
C MET A 86 -13.77 6.00 29.45
N ASP A 87 -14.94 5.42 29.71
CA ASP A 87 -15.36 4.18 29.04
C ASP A 87 -15.61 4.43 27.55
N ILE A 88 -16.21 5.58 27.20
CA ILE A 88 -16.38 6.00 25.80
C ILE A 88 -15.01 6.19 25.16
N VAL A 89 -14.12 6.99 25.76
CA VAL A 89 -12.77 7.21 25.23
C VAL A 89 -12.03 5.90 25.01
N TRP A 90 -12.01 5.01 26.01
CA TRP A 90 -11.32 3.74 25.91
C TRP A 90 -11.91 2.84 24.82
N SER A 91 -13.24 2.77 24.72
CA SER A 91 -13.90 1.99 23.67
C SER A 91 -13.59 2.53 22.26
N CYS A 92 -13.65 3.85 22.04
CA CYS A 92 -13.34 4.47 20.76
C CYS A 92 -11.85 4.32 20.41
N VAL A 93 -10.95 4.64 21.34
CA VAL A 93 -9.50 4.60 21.10
C VAL A 93 -9.02 3.18 20.83
N SER A 94 -9.53 2.19 21.58
CA SER A 94 -9.19 0.78 21.30
C SER A 94 -9.61 0.38 19.88
N VAL A 95 -10.84 0.72 19.46
CA VAL A 95 -11.31 0.48 18.09
C VAL A 95 -10.44 1.21 17.07
N LEU A 96 -10.08 2.48 17.29
CA LEU A 96 -9.23 3.24 16.36
C LEU A 96 -7.84 2.61 16.24
N ILE A 97 -7.25 2.13 17.34
CA ILE A 97 -5.99 1.38 17.33
C ILE A 97 -6.14 0.09 16.52
N PHE A 98 -7.24 -0.64 16.69
CA PHE A 98 -7.51 -1.84 15.89
C PHE A 98 -7.71 -1.50 14.40
N CYS A 99 -8.48 -0.47 14.05
CA CYS A 99 -8.61 -0.02 12.67
C CYS A 99 -7.26 0.36 12.07
N ALA A 100 -6.41 1.05 12.82
CA ALA A 100 -5.04 1.37 12.39
C ALA A 100 -4.18 0.10 12.22
N TRP A 101 -4.37 -0.91 13.06
CA TRP A 101 -3.71 -2.22 12.93
C TRP A 101 -4.11 -2.94 11.64
N THR A 102 -5.38 -2.90 11.24
CA THR A 102 -5.86 -3.58 10.00
C THR A 102 -5.21 -3.07 8.71
N VAL A 103 -4.69 -1.84 8.72
CA VAL A 103 -4.02 -1.26 7.55
C VAL A 103 -2.56 -1.68 7.48
N GLN A 104 -1.94 -2.06 8.60
CA GLN A 104 -0.52 -2.35 8.64
C GLN A 104 -0.18 -3.53 7.73
N ASP A 105 0.68 -3.26 6.76
CA ASP A 105 1.21 -4.27 5.88
C ASP A 105 2.54 -4.81 6.42
N SER A 106 2.71 -6.12 6.39
CA SER A 106 4.00 -6.76 6.58
C SER A 106 4.79 -6.71 5.26
N GLY A 107 5.20 -5.51 4.84
CA GLY A 107 6.19 -5.41 3.76
C GLY A 107 7.45 -6.20 4.14
N ILE A 108 8.01 -6.97 3.20
CA ILE A 108 9.24 -7.75 3.42
C ILE A 108 10.43 -6.79 3.34
N THR A 109 10.59 -5.98 4.39
CA THR A 109 11.71 -5.05 4.52
C THR A 109 12.83 -5.71 5.34
N GLU A 110 14.06 -5.52 4.90
CA GLU A 110 15.24 -6.11 5.58
C GLU A 110 15.61 -5.35 6.86
N ASN A 111 15.16 -4.09 6.98
CA ASN A 111 15.46 -3.20 8.11
C ASN A 111 14.26 -3.06 9.05
N GLU A 112 14.36 -3.63 10.26
CA GLU A 112 13.29 -3.58 11.27
C GLU A 112 12.83 -2.16 11.63
N TRP A 113 13.76 -1.20 11.70
CA TRP A 113 13.43 0.20 12.00
C TRP A 113 12.62 0.87 10.90
N GLN A 114 12.95 0.59 9.63
CA GLN A 114 12.19 1.09 8.50
C GLN A 114 10.79 0.45 8.49
N ALA A 115 10.71 -0.86 8.73
CA ALA A 115 9.44 -1.58 8.86
C ALA A 115 8.55 -0.96 9.94
N ARG A 116 9.12 -0.64 11.10
CA ARG A 116 8.38 -0.03 12.22
C ARG A 116 7.92 1.39 11.90
N ALA A 117 8.77 2.19 11.24
CA ALA A 117 8.43 3.54 10.82
C ALA A 117 7.30 3.54 9.77
N GLU A 118 7.36 2.63 8.80
CA GLU A 118 6.33 2.45 7.78
C GLU A 118 4.98 2.05 8.38
N ARG A 119 4.97 1.05 9.28
CA ARG A 119 3.75 0.65 10.01
C ARG A 119 3.15 1.79 10.82
N PHE A 120 4.00 2.58 11.49
CA PHE A 120 3.55 3.76 12.23
C PHE A 120 2.97 4.83 11.29
N PHE A 121 3.61 5.06 10.14
CA PHE A 121 3.11 6.00 9.14
C PHE A 121 1.76 5.56 8.57
N LEU A 122 1.60 4.28 8.24
CA LEU A 122 0.34 3.71 7.76
C LEU A 122 -0.78 3.79 8.81
N ALA A 123 -0.44 3.58 10.09
CA ALA A 123 -1.38 3.76 11.20
C ALA A 123 -1.85 5.22 11.31
N CYS A 124 -0.94 6.18 11.23
CA CYS A 124 -1.28 7.61 11.20
C CYS A 124 -2.09 7.99 9.96
N LEU A 125 -1.77 7.42 8.80
CA LEU A 125 -2.50 7.60 7.56
C LEU A 125 -3.93 7.10 7.69
N MET A 126 -4.16 5.94 8.32
CA MET A 126 -5.51 5.43 8.56
C MET A 126 -6.35 6.36 9.45
N ILE A 127 -5.72 7.04 10.41
CA ILE A 127 -6.43 7.99 11.29
C ILE A 127 -6.69 9.33 10.58
N ILE A 128 -5.73 9.87 9.83
CA ILE A 128 -5.87 11.19 9.22
C ILE A 128 -6.65 11.13 7.89
N ALA A 129 -6.44 10.07 7.13
CA ALA A 129 -6.86 9.91 5.74
C ALA A 129 -7.22 8.44 5.43
N PRO A 130 -8.27 7.88 6.06
CA PRO A 130 -8.66 6.48 5.90
C PRO A 130 -9.05 6.13 4.45
N GLU A 131 -9.57 7.09 3.68
CA GLU A 131 -9.84 6.92 2.25
C GLU A 131 -8.57 6.70 1.41
N ILE A 132 -7.44 7.31 1.78
CA ILE A 132 -6.15 7.07 1.11
C ILE A 132 -5.66 5.66 1.46
N ALA A 133 -5.76 5.27 2.74
CA ALA A 133 -5.43 3.90 3.15
C ALA A 133 -6.29 2.84 2.41
N LEU A 134 -7.58 3.10 2.25
CA LEU A 134 -8.48 2.25 1.45
C LEU A 134 -8.08 2.22 -0.03
N THR A 135 -7.70 3.36 -0.60
CA THR A 135 -7.24 3.43 -1.99
C THR A 135 -5.96 2.62 -2.22
N ILE A 136 -5.03 2.66 -1.26
CA ILE A 136 -3.82 1.82 -1.29
C ILE A 136 -4.22 0.34 -1.26
N ALA A 137 -5.06 -0.08 -0.32
CA ALA A 137 -5.51 -1.46 -0.22
C ALA A 137 -6.24 -1.95 -1.48
N LEU A 138 -7.07 -1.09 -2.09
CA LEU A 138 -7.73 -1.40 -3.35
C LEU A 138 -6.72 -1.56 -4.49
N ARG A 139 -5.74 -0.66 -4.58
CA ARG A 139 -4.69 -0.73 -5.60
C ARG A 139 -3.93 -2.05 -5.50
N GLU A 140 -3.54 -2.46 -4.29
CA GLU A 140 -2.89 -3.75 -4.06
C GLU A 140 -3.76 -4.93 -4.50
N PHE A 141 -5.06 -4.89 -4.20
CA PHE A 141 -6.00 -5.93 -4.61
C PHE A 141 -6.13 -6.03 -6.13
N LEU A 142 -6.25 -4.90 -6.82
CA LEU A 142 -6.34 -4.86 -8.28
C LEU A 142 -5.03 -5.33 -8.93
N ASP A 143 -3.88 -4.94 -8.40
CA ASP A 143 -2.58 -5.37 -8.91
C ASP A 143 -2.40 -6.90 -8.74
N ALA A 144 -2.85 -7.46 -7.61
CA ALA A 144 -2.85 -8.90 -7.37
C ALA A 144 -3.83 -9.65 -8.30
N GLN A 145 -5.02 -9.11 -8.53
CA GLN A 145 -5.97 -9.68 -9.51
C GLN A 145 -5.39 -9.71 -10.92
N CYS A 146 -4.76 -8.60 -11.32
CA CYS A 146 -4.12 -8.46 -12.62
C CYS A 146 -3.01 -9.50 -12.79
N MET A 147 -2.12 -9.62 -11.79
CA MET A 147 -1.08 -10.65 -11.76
C MET A 147 -1.66 -12.06 -11.98
N VAL A 148 -2.68 -12.44 -11.22
CA VAL A 148 -3.29 -13.78 -11.33
C VAL A 148 -3.91 -14.00 -12.71
N SER A 149 -4.61 -13.00 -13.25
CA SER A 149 -5.24 -13.08 -14.56
C SER A 149 -4.21 -13.31 -15.67
N GLU A 150 -3.16 -12.49 -15.70
CA GLU A 150 -2.09 -12.57 -16.71
C GLU A 150 -1.35 -13.91 -16.63
N CYS A 151 -0.96 -14.34 -15.42
CA CYS A 151 -0.23 -15.59 -15.23
C CYS A 151 -1.06 -16.81 -15.66
N ASN A 152 -2.32 -16.86 -15.24
CA ASN A 152 -3.21 -17.97 -15.55
C ASN A 152 -3.58 -18.03 -17.03
N GLU A 153 -3.74 -16.88 -17.69
CA GLU A 153 -3.98 -16.84 -19.13
C GLU A 153 -2.76 -17.36 -19.89
N HIS A 154 -1.55 -16.95 -19.50
CA HIS A 154 -0.31 -17.41 -20.13
C HIS A 154 -0.12 -18.94 -20.00
N TRP A 155 -0.29 -19.50 -18.80
CA TRP A 155 -0.17 -20.95 -18.59
C TRP A 155 -1.27 -21.76 -19.26
N LYS A 156 -2.49 -21.21 -19.34
CA LYS A 156 -3.58 -21.84 -20.08
C LYS A 156 -3.26 -21.97 -21.57
N ILE A 157 -2.59 -20.97 -22.17
CA ILE A 157 -2.14 -21.03 -23.58
C ILE A 157 -1.09 -22.13 -23.78
N GLN A 158 -0.23 -22.35 -22.77
CA GLN A 158 0.79 -23.40 -22.82
C GLN A 158 0.25 -24.82 -22.55
N GLY A 159 -1.01 -24.94 -22.12
CA GLY A 159 -1.63 -26.23 -21.80
C GLY A 159 -1.36 -26.72 -20.37
N ASP A 160 -0.89 -25.84 -19.49
CA ASP A 160 -0.71 -26.14 -18.07
C ASP A 160 -2.06 -26.02 -17.31
N GLU A 161 -2.37 -27.00 -16.45
CA GLU A 161 -3.66 -27.04 -15.72
C GLU A 161 -3.65 -26.23 -14.41
N ILE A 162 -2.47 -25.83 -13.91
CA ILE A 162 -2.32 -25.19 -12.60
C ILE A 162 -2.69 -23.71 -12.70
N GLN A 163 -3.56 -23.26 -11.78
CA GLN A 163 -3.99 -21.88 -11.69
C GLN A 163 -3.58 -21.27 -10.36
N TRP A 164 -2.98 -20.09 -10.43
CA TRP A 164 -2.76 -19.25 -9.28
C TRP A 164 -4.06 -18.64 -8.76
N THR A 165 -4.07 -18.44 -7.46
CA THR A 165 -5.12 -17.84 -6.66
C THR A 165 -4.71 -16.44 -6.22
N MET A 166 -5.65 -15.67 -5.66
CA MET A 166 -5.37 -14.34 -5.10
C MET A 166 -4.23 -14.33 -4.08
N VAL A 167 -4.04 -15.43 -3.34
CA VAL A 167 -2.96 -15.54 -2.34
C VAL A 167 -1.59 -15.47 -3.01
N GLU A 168 -1.39 -16.20 -4.11
CA GLU A 168 -0.15 -16.18 -4.89
C GLU A 168 0.05 -14.83 -5.59
N GLY A 169 -1.03 -14.23 -6.11
CA GLY A 169 -0.99 -12.89 -6.70
C GLY A 169 -0.50 -11.83 -5.72
N PHE A 170 -1.11 -11.77 -4.52
CA PHE A 170 -0.66 -10.86 -3.47
C PHE A 170 0.79 -11.15 -3.05
N TYR A 171 1.14 -12.43 -2.93
CA TYR A 171 2.49 -12.84 -2.53
C TYR A 171 3.55 -12.42 -3.56
N ALA A 172 3.25 -12.55 -4.86
CA ALA A 172 4.10 -12.06 -5.94
C ALA A 172 4.24 -10.53 -5.89
N CYS A 173 3.14 -9.81 -5.71
CA CYS A 173 3.12 -8.34 -5.64
C CYS A 173 3.92 -7.79 -4.45
N MET A 174 3.95 -8.50 -3.32
CA MET A 174 4.74 -8.13 -2.14
C MET A 174 6.24 -8.47 -2.24
N GLY A 175 6.66 -9.12 -3.33
CA GLY A 175 8.03 -9.61 -3.49
C GLY A 175 8.38 -10.82 -2.61
N GLY A 176 7.40 -11.70 -2.39
CA GLY A 176 7.57 -12.91 -1.59
C GLY A 176 8.44 -14.00 -2.25
N PHE A 177 8.73 -13.88 -3.55
CA PHE A 177 9.52 -14.87 -4.30
C PHE A 177 10.99 -14.49 -4.42
N THR A 178 11.86 -15.50 -4.50
CA THR A 178 13.30 -15.36 -4.73
C THR A 178 13.78 -16.38 -5.76
N LEU A 179 14.85 -16.05 -6.49
CA LEU A 179 15.58 -17.01 -7.32
C LEU A 179 16.63 -17.76 -6.50
N ASP A 180 17.53 -17.05 -5.80
CA ASP A 180 18.64 -17.68 -5.05
C ASP A 180 18.47 -17.65 -3.52
N GLY A 181 17.29 -17.27 -3.04
CA GLY A 181 17.04 -17.04 -1.61
C GLY A 181 17.60 -15.73 -1.05
N THR A 182 18.34 -14.95 -1.84
CA THR A 182 18.95 -13.67 -1.43
C THR A 182 18.12 -12.47 -1.88
N LYS A 183 17.94 -12.30 -3.20
CA LYS A 183 17.26 -11.13 -3.79
C LYS A 183 15.77 -11.37 -3.98
N SER A 184 14.96 -10.45 -3.44
CA SER A 184 13.52 -10.36 -3.72
C SER A 184 13.26 -10.17 -5.21
N LEU A 185 12.36 -10.97 -5.78
CA LEU A 185 11.77 -10.67 -7.06
C LEU A 185 10.68 -9.62 -6.87
N THR A 186 10.68 -8.59 -7.70
CA THR A 186 9.56 -7.64 -7.78
C THR A 186 8.41 -8.23 -8.60
N SER A 187 7.22 -7.62 -8.51
CA SER A 187 6.08 -8.02 -9.36
C SER A 187 6.42 -7.99 -10.85
N LYS A 188 7.21 -7.00 -11.29
CA LYS A 188 7.70 -6.89 -12.67
C LYS A 188 8.63 -8.04 -13.03
N ASP A 189 9.57 -8.37 -12.15
CA ASP A 189 10.50 -9.49 -12.39
C ASP A 189 9.74 -10.81 -12.54
N VAL A 190 8.73 -11.04 -11.71
CA VAL A 190 7.87 -12.25 -11.81
C VAL A 190 7.14 -12.29 -13.15
N ARG A 191 6.55 -11.17 -13.60
CA ARG A 191 5.88 -11.08 -14.91
C ARG A 191 6.82 -11.41 -16.06
N VAL A 192 7.98 -10.75 -16.11
CA VAL A 192 8.98 -10.98 -17.16
C VAL A 192 9.42 -12.44 -17.21
N LEU A 193 9.64 -13.08 -16.05
CA LEU A 193 10.02 -14.49 -16.01
C LEU A 193 8.90 -15.44 -16.46
N ILE A 194 7.63 -15.07 -16.26
CA ILE A 194 6.49 -15.87 -16.74
C ILE A 194 6.36 -15.72 -18.25
N GLU A 195 6.42 -14.49 -18.77
CA GLU A 195 6.35 -14.21 -20.22
C GLU A 195 7.49 -14.87 -21.01
N GLN A 196 8.69 -14.91 -20.44
CA GLN A 196 9.85 -15.56 -21.05
C GLN A 196 9.91 -17.08 -20.78
N ASP A 197 8.86 -17.64 -20.18
CA ASP A 197 8.70 -19.07 -19.95
C ASP A 197 9.81 -19.70 -19.06
N PHE A 198 10.29 -18.93 -18.08
CA PHE A 198 11.29 -19.39 -17.12
C PHE A 198 10.70 -20.12 -15.91
N ILE A 199 9.46 -19.79 -15.53
CA ILE A 199 8.83 -20.30 -14.29
C ILE A 199 8.02 -21.56 -14.57
N THR A 200 8.21 -22.57 -13.71
CA THR A 200 7.32 -23.75 -13.71
C THR A 200 6.01 -23.40 -13.00
N PRO A 201 4.85 -23.61 -13.63
CA PRO A 201 3.57 -23.46 -12.97
C PRO A 201 3.48 -24.43 -11.79
N LYS A 202 3.42 -23.89 -10.59
CA LYS A 202 3.21 -24.64 -9.34
C LYS A 202 2.29 -23.82 -8.45
N SER A 203 1.43 -24.51 -7.72
CA SER A 203 0.65 -23.85 -6.68
C SER A 203 1.47 -23.76 -5.39
N TYR A 204 1.55 -22.54 -4.85
CA TYR A 204 2.15 -22.20 -3.57
C TYR A 204 1.08 -21.87 -2.51
N ALA A 205 -0.21 -21.90 -2.86
CA ALA A 205 -1.31 -21.51 -1.98
C ALA A 205 -1.29 -22.25 -0.62
N ASP A 206 -1.08 -23.57 -0.63
CA ASP A 206 -1.03 -24.37 0.60
C ASP A 206 0.17 -24.02 1.49
N VAL A 207 1.33 -23.77 0.87
CA VAL A 207 2.57 -23.42 1.58
C VAL A 207 2.44 -22.04 2.23
N ILE A 208 1.81 -21.10 1.52
CA ILE A 208 1.57 -19.74 2.02
C ILE A 208 0.49 -19.76 3.12
N GLY A 209 -0.60 -20.51 2.93
CA GLY A 209 -1.74 -20.55 3.84
C GLY A 209 -1.47 -21.19 5.20
N VAL A 210 -0.50 -22.11 5.31
CA VAL A 210 -0.06 -22.65 6.62
C VAL A 210 0.60 -21.56 7.48
N ARG A 211 1.25 -20.59 6.85
CA ARG A 211 2.08 -19.60 7.55
C ARG A 211 1.29 -18.40 8.08
N SER A 212 0.14 -18.08 7.49
CA SER A 212 -0.70 -16.93 7.87
C SER A 212 -1.59 -17.16 9.10
N LYS A 213 -1.70 -18.39 9.62
CA LYS A 213 -2.66 -18.76 10.69
C LYS A 213 -2.44 -18.08 12.04
N SER A 214 -1.26 -17.51 12.33
CA SER A 214 -0.98 -16.94 13.66
C SER A 214 -1.70 -15.60 13.92
N ASP A 215 -2.06 -14.84 12.89
CA ASP A 215 -2.66 -13.50 13.06
C ASP A 215 -4.19 -13.47 12.99
N SER A 216 -4.84 -14.54 12.51
CA SER A 216 -6.31 -14.61 12.41
C SER A 216 -7.03 -14.37 13.75
N PHE A 217 -6.42 -14.72 14.88
CA PHE A 217 -6.99 -14.46 16.20
C PHE A 217 -7.09 -12.96 16.52
N SER A 218 -6.09 -12.16 16.14
CA SER A 218 -6.10 -10.72 16.38
C SER A 218 -7.20 -10.02 15.57
N THR A 219 -7.44 -10.50 14.34
CA THR A 219 -8.48 -10.02 13.44
C THR A 219 -9.87 -10.36 13.99
N ILE A 220 -10.10 -11.58 14.50
CA ILE A 220 -11.38 -11.96 15.12
C ILE A 220 -11.71 -11.07 16.33
N ILE A 221 -10.74 -10.84 17.21
CA ILE A 221 -10.92 -9.97 18.38
C ILE A 221 -11.24 -8.53 17.93
N SER A 222 -10.56 -8.04 16.91
CA SER A 222 -10.78 -6.70 16.36
C SER A 222 -12.19 -6.57 15.76
N CYS A 223 -12.67 -7.57 15.02
CA CYS A 223 -14.04 -7.60 14.50
C CYS A 223 -15.09 -7.63 15.62
N ALA A 224 -14.84 -8.42 16.68
CA ALA A 224 -15.73 -8.47 17.84
C ALA A 224 -15.80 -7.11 18.55
N GLN A 225 -14.66 -6.43 18.73
CA GLN A 225 -14.59 -5.10 19.33
C GLN A 225 -15.31 -4.03 18.50
N ALA A 226 -15.12 -4.05 17.18
CA ALA A 226 -15.81 -3.14 16.26
C ALA A 226 -17.33 -3.37 16.26
N LEU A 227 -17.76 -4.64 16.20
CA LEU A 227 -19.18 -5.01 16.24
C LEU A 227 -19.83 -4.59 17.56
N TRP A 228 -19.15 -4.81 18.69
CA TRP A 228 -19.62 -4.40 20.00
C TRP A 228 -19.85 -2.89 20.07
N MET A 229 -18.89 -2.09 19.61
CA MET A 229 -19.01 -0.64 19.56
C MET A 229 -20.16 -0.19 18.64
N PHE A 230 -20.28 -0.80 17.47
CA PHE A 230 -21.35 -0.51 16.52
C PHE A 230 -22.75 -0.79 17.10
N MET A 231 -22.90 -1.94 17.78
CA MET A 231 -24.14 -2.30 18.46
C MET A 231 -24.49 -1.31 19.58
N GLN A 232 -23.51 -0.86 20.37
CA GLN A 232 -23.74 0.15 21.40
C GLN A 232 -24.23 1.48 20.80
N CYS A 233 -23.67 1.91 19.67
CA CYS A 233 -24.14 3.10 18.95
C CYS A 233 -25.60 2.93 18.46
N ILE A 234 -25.95 1.77 17.89
CA ILE A 234 -27.32 1.49 17.42
C ILE A 234 -28.32 1.52 18.57
N VAL A 235 -28.02 0.84 19.68
CA VAL A 235 -28.90 0.80 20.86
C VAL A 235 -29.13 2.22 21.39
N ARG A 236 -28.10 3.07 21.42
CA ARG A 236 -28.24 4.47 21.84
C ARG A 236 -29.10 5.28 20.88
N ALA A 237 -28.89 5.12 19.57
CA ALA A 237 -29.71 5.76 18.54
C ALA A 237 -31.19 5.37 18.67
N ALA A 238 -31.47 4.08 18.89
CA ALA A 238 -32.82 3.55 19.07
C ALA A 238 -33.51 4.06 20.34
N ASN A 239 -32.74 4.34 21.39
CA ASN A 239 -33.25 4.89 22.65
C ASN A 239 -33.23 6.43 22.68
N HIS A 240 -32.95 7.09 21.55
CA HIS A 240 -32.82 8.56 21.45
C HIS A 240 -31.83 9.18 22.45
N LEU A 241 -30.79 8.42 22.81
CA LEU A 241 -29.72 8.90 23.67
C LEU A 241 -28.69 9.66 22.84
N PRO A 242 -28.07 10.72 23.40
CA PRO A 242 -27.06 11.48 22.67
C PRO A 242 -25.87 10.59 22.33
N ILE A 243 -25.46 10.59 21.07
CA ILE A 243 -24.24 9.92 20.59
C ILE A 243 -23.17 10.99 20.41
N THR A 244 -21.99 10.73 20.97
CA THR A 244 -20.88 11.69 20.92
C THR A 244 -20.29 11.79 19.51
N THR A 245 -19.65 12.92 19.19
CA THR A 245 -18.93 13.10 17.93
C THR A 245 -17.81 12.06 17.74
N LEU A 246 -17.17 11.63 18.83
CA LEU A 246 -16.16 10.57 18.82
C LEU A 246 -16.76 9.21 18.42
N GLU A 247 -17.91 8.83 18.98
CA GLU A 247 -18.60 7.58 18.63
C GLU A 247 -19.01 7.56 17.15
N TYR A 248 -19.60 8.66 16.65
CA TYR A 248 -19.95 8.79 15.23
C TYR A 248 -18.74 8.65 14.29
N GLY A 249 -17.65 9.35 14.58
CA GLY A 249 -16.46 9.25 13.73
C GLY A 249 -15.84 7.85 13.79
N THR A 250 -15.82 7.21 14.96
CA THR A 250 -15.33 5.83 15.14
C THR A 250 -16.10 4.85 14.25
N VAL A 251 -17.43 4.98 14.14
CA VAL A 251 -18.23 4.15 13.21
C VAL A 251 -17.78 4.34 11.75
N GLY A 252 -17.45 5.57 11.35
CA GLY A 252 -16.88 5.82 10.01
C GLY A 252 -15.57 5.07 9.77
N TYR A 253 -14.66 5.09 10.75
CA TYR A 253 -13.41 4.33 10.67
C TYR A 253 -13.64 2.81 10.63
N ILE A 254 -14.63 2.29 11.37
CA ILE A 254 -15.00 0.87 11.33
C ILE A 254 -15.44 0.49 9.91
N VAL A 255 -16.31 1.28 9.27
CA VAL A 255 -16.79 0.99 7.91
C VAL A 255 -15.61 0.92 6.93
N VAL A 256 -14.70 1.89 6.97
CA VAL A 256 -13.52 1.87 6.08
C VAL A 256 -12.61 0.68 6.39
N ALA A 257 -12.34 0.38 7.67
CA ALA A 257 -11.52 -0.75 8.07
C ALA A 257 -12.13 -2.10 7.62
N CYS A 258 -13.45 -2.27 7.70
CA CYS A 258 -14.12 -3.48 7.21
C CYS A 258 -13.92 -3.68 5.71
N VAL A 259 -14.01 -2.60 4.90
CA VAL A 259 -13.76 -2.69 3.46
C VAL A 259 -12.29 -3.05 3.18
N ILE A 260 -11.34 -2.43 3.90
CA ILE A 260 -9.91 -2.76 3.79
C ILE A 260 -9.67 -4.23 4.14
N CYS A 261 -10.26 -4.72 5.23
CA CYS A 261 -10.15 -6.13 5.62
C CYS A 261 -10.70 -7.07 4.54
N GLY A 262 -11.82 -6.71 3.91
CA GLY A 262 -12.40 -7.48 2.80
C GLY A 262 -11.47 -7.54 1.58
N LEU A 263 -10.88 -6.40 1.19
CA LEU A 263 -9.94 -6.32 0.08
C LEU A 263 -8.65 -7.12 0.36
N LYS A 264 -8.19 -7.11 1.62
CA LYS A 264 -6.98 -7.81 2.06
C LYS A 264 -7.23 -9.25 2.51
N TRP A 265 -8.44 -9.78 2.40
CA TRP A 265 -8.81 -11.10 2.95
C TRP A 265 -7.89 -12.25 2.48
N HIS A 266 -7.43 -12.18 1.22
CA HIS A 266 -6.56 -13.19 0.62
C HIS A 266 -5.06 -12.83 0.71
N LYS A 267 -4.71 -11.70 1.33
CA LYS A 267 -3.33 -11.24 1.49
C LYS A 267 -2.69 -11.96 2.68
N PRO A 268 -1.51 -12.58 2.53
CA PRO A 268 -0.84 -13.23 3.66
C PRO A 268 -0.20 -12.19 4.60
N GLU A 269 -0.52 -12.28 5.91
CA GLU A 269 -0.19 -11.25 6.93
C GLU A 269 1.24 -11.27 7.49
N VAL A 270 2.00 -12.37 7.34
CA VAL A 270 3.42 -12.43 7.74
C VAL A 270 4.21 -13.39 6.87
N VAL A 271 5.05 -12.85 6.00
CA VAL A 271 6.00 -13.62 5.19
C VAL A 271 7.41 -13.41 5.72
N ALA A 272 7.72 -14.05 6.85
CA ALA A 272 9.10 -14.04 7.39
C ALA A 272 10.07 -14.92 6.57
N LEU A 273 9.60 -15.67 5.56
CA LEU A 273 10.46 -16.47 4.69
C LEU A 273 9.99 -16.32 3.25
N ARG A 274 10.90 -15.88 2.40
CA ARG A 274 10.69 -15.83 0.96
C ARG A 274 10.69 -17.25 0.38
N ILE A 275 9.87 -17.49 -0.63
CA ILE A 275 9.74 -18.81 -1.27
C ILE A 275 10.61 -18.82 -2.54
N HIS A 276 11.42 -19.85 -2.68
CA HIS A 276 12.19 -20.07 -3.92
C HIS A 276 11.22 -20.46 -5.03
N ILE A 277 11.19 -19.67 -6.11
CA ILE A 277 10.36 -19.97 -7.27
C ILE A 277 11.00 -21.08 -8.11
N SER A 278 10.22 -22.07 -8.55
CA SER A 278 10.76 -23.17 -9.36
C SER A 278 10.95 -22.73 -10.80
N LEU A 279 12.18 -22.85 -11.33
CA LEU A 279 12.47 -22.67 -12.76
C LEU A 279 12.13 -23.93 -13.56
N ARG A 280 11.75 -23.75 -14.83
CA ARG A 280 11.47 -24.83 -15.79
C ARG A 280 12.77 -25.60 -16.11
N ASP A 281 12.64 -26.89 -16.40
CA ASP A 281 13.78 -27.77 -16.67
C ASP A 281 14.64 -27.22 -17.81
N GLY A 282 15.95 -27.10 -17.57
CA GLY A 282 16.92 -26.57 -18.54
C GLY A 282 17.16 -25.06 -18.48
N LYS A 283 16.49 -24.32 -17.57
CA LYS A 283 16.75 -22.90 -17.31
C LYS A 283 17.64 -22.73 -16.07
N SER A 284 18.69 -21.91 -16.16
CA SER A 284 19.54 -21.55 -15.02
C SER A 284 19.07 -20.26 -14.34
N VAL A 285 19.44 -20.10 -13.05
CA VAL A 285 19.24 -18.83 -12.34
C VAL A 285 20.07 -17.71 -12.96
N ASP A 286 21.26 -18.03 -13.49
CA ASP A 286 22.10 -17.06 -14.19
C ASP A 286 21.37 -16.49 -15.43
N ASP A 287 20.75 -17.36 -16.22
CA ASP A 287 19.98 -16.97 -17.41
C ASP A 287 18.79 -16.09 -17.03
N ALA A 288 18.05 -16.46 -15.97
CA ALA A 288 16.95 -15.67 -15.45
C ALA A 288 17.42 -14.28 -14.98
N THR A 289 18.58 -14.22 -14.33
CA THR A 289 19.17 -12.96 -13.85
C THR A 289 19.61 -12.06 -15.00
N ILE A 290 20.15 -12.64 -16.07
CA ILE A 290 20.50 -11.90 -17.29
C ILE A 290 19.25 -11.27 -17.91
N VAL A 291 18.19 -12.06 -18.11
CA VAL A 291 16.91 -11.57 -18.66
C VAL A 291 16.34 -10.41 -17.83
N LEU A 292 16.39 -10.53 -16.50
CA LEU A 292 15.95 -9.46 -15.60
C LEU A 292 16.85 -8.22 -15.71
N SER A 293 18.16 -8.38 -15.87
CA SER A 293 19.08 -7.26 -16.03
C SER A 293 18.88 -6.55 -17.37
N ASP A 294 18.65 -7.30 -18.46
CA ASP A 294 18.40 -6.76 -19.79
C ASP A 294 17.08 -5.98 -19.85
N SER A 295 16.03 -6.50 -19.20
CA SER A 295 14.75 -5.79 -19.07
C SER A 295 14.89 -4.47 -18.30
N ASN A 296 15.65 -4.46 -17.20
CA ASN A 296 15.91 -3.25 -16.43
C ASN A 296 16.77 -2.25 -17.21
N ASN A 297 17.79 -2.72 -17.94
CA ASN A 297 18.66 -1.87 -18.75
C ASN A 297 17.93 -1.28 -19.97
N ALA A 298 17.03 -2.03 -20.61
CA ALA A 298 16.20 -1.52 -21.70
C ALA A 298 15.32 -0.36 -21.21
N TYR A 299 14.76 -0.50 -20.00
CA TYR A 299 13.97 0.55 -19.36
C TYR A 299 14.81 1.79 -18.98
N GLU A 300 16.03 1.61 -18.49
CA GLU A 300 16.94 2.72 -18.19
C GLU A 300 17.50 3.39 -19.46
N GLY A 301 17.75 2.61 -20.52
CA GLY A 301 18.23 3.09 -21.82
C GLY A 301 17.20 3.95 -22.54
N GLU A 302 15.93 3.55 -22.55
CA GLU A 302 14.81 4.35 -23.08
C GLU A 302 14.69 5.70 -22.34
N LYS A 303 14.85 5.69 -21.01
CA LYS A 303 14.92 6.90 -20.19
C LYS A 303 16.09 7.83 -20.52
N HIS A 304 17.22 7.28 -21.00
CA HIS A 304 18.44 8.03 -21.26
C HIS A 304 18.52 8.56 -22.71
N GLU A 305 18.01 7.80 -23.69
CA GLU A 305 17.90 8.26 -25.09
C GLU A 305 16.94 9.46 -25.23
N ASP A 306 15.85 9.47 -24.46
CA ASP A 306 14.92 10.61 -24.33
C ASP A 306 15.57 11.89 -23.79
N ILE A 307 16.72 11.78 -23.10
CA ILE A 307 17.43 12.92 -22.49
C ILE A 307 18.51 13.49 -23.42
N GLU A 308 19.09 12.69 -24.33
CA GLU A 308 20.29 13.09 -25.07
C GLU A 308 20.03 13.44 -26.56
N THR A 309 18.89 13.03 -27.15
CA THR A 309 18.64 13.17 -28.61
C THR A 309 17.36 13.93 -28.98
N LEU A 310 17.14 15.16 -28.47
CA LEU A 310 15.98 15.97 -28.90
C LEU A 310 16.32 17.43 -29.19
N HIS A 311 16.99 17.66 -30.33
CA HIS A 311 16.86 18.91 -31.07
C HIS A 311 15.83 18.71 -32.19
N THR A 312 14.68 19.37 -32.04
CA THR A 312 13.57 19.60 -33.01
C THR A 312 12.30 18.74 -32.83
N PRO A 313 11.13 19.38 -32.59
CA PRO A 313 9.85 18.69 -32.34
C PRO A 313 9.28 17.85 -33.50
N ARG A 314 9.84 17.96 -34.71
CA ARG A 314 9.24 17.39 -35.93
C ARG A 314 9.76 15.99 -36.25
N GLU A 315 10.97 15.64 -35.82
CA GLU A 315 11.56 14.31 -36.03
C GLU A 315 11.08 13.30 -34.96
N VAL A 316 10.76 13.79 -33.75
CA VAL A 316 10.14 13.03 -32.66
C VAL A 316 8.82 12.39 -33.06
N GLY A 317 7.98 13.14 -33.79
CA GLY A 317 6.67 12.67 -34.22
C GLY A 317 6.77 11.47 -35.17
N ASN A 318 7.81 11.44 -36.02
CA ASN A 318 7.99 10.38 -37.00
C ASN A 318 8.77 9.19 -36.41
N ALA A 319 9.74 9.44 -35.51
CA ALA A 319 10.50 8.41 -34.80
C ALA A 319 9.63 7.68 -33.76
N ALA A 320 8.79 8.39 -33.01
CA ALA A 320 7.82 7.79 -32.08
C ALA A 320 6.78 6.93 -32.82
N GLN A 321 6.42 7.31 -34.05
CA GLN A 321 5.48 6.54 -34.86
C GLN A 321 6.13 5.26 -35.43
N ALA A 322 7.41 5.31 -35.79
CA ALA A 322 8.20 4.15 -36.23
C ALA A 322 8.54 3.20 -35.06
N ALA A 323 8.95 3.72 -33.89
CA ALA A 323 9.21 2.94 -32.69
C ALA A 323 7.93 2.28 -32.11
N SER A 324 6.77 2.93 -32.30
CA SER A 324 5.49 2.30 -31.99
C SER A 324 5.19 1.11 -32.90
N GLN A 325 5.68 1.07 -34.15
CA GLN A 325 5.38 -0.06 -35.05
C GLN A 325 6.22 -1.31 -34.77
N ASP A 326 7.47 -1.17 -34.32
CA ASP A 326 8.35 -2.32 -34.04
C ASP A 326 8.10 -3.01 -32.69
N SER A 327 7.49 -2.30 -31.73
CA SER A 327 7.13 -2.87 -30.42
C SER A 327 5.86 -3.74 -30.45
N HIS A 328 5.12 -3.78 -31.58
CA HIS A 328 3.91 -4.60 -31.74
C HIS A 328 4.17 -6.09 -32.06
N GLY A 329 5.43 -6.54 -32.04
CA GLY A 329 5.83 -7.89 -32.47
C GLY A 329 5.84 -9.01 -31.41
N ARG A 330 5.55 -8.73 -30.13
CA ARG A 330 5.51 -9.77 -29.08
C ARG A 330 4.29 -9.59 -28.18
N CYS A 331 3.42 -10.61 -28.19
CA CYS A 331 2.28 -10.86 -27.28
C CYS A 331 1.31 -9.70 -27.04
N GLY A 332 0.15 -9.74 -27.71
CA GLY A 332 -0.93 -8.75 -27.61
C GLY A 332 -1.77 -8.79 -26.32
N CYS A 333 -1.14 -8.59 -25.17
CA CYS A 333 -1.81 -7.98 -24.01
C CYS A 333 -1.14 -6.62 -23.77
N PRO A 334 -1.85 -5.49 -23.98
CA PRO A 334 -1.24 -4.19 -23.82
C PRO A 334 -1.07 -3.87 -22.32
N GLU A 335 0.06 -4.25 -21.72
CA GLU A 335 0.45 -3.86 -20.36
C GLU A 335 0.22 -2.35 -20.12
N GLY A 336 0.49 -1.53 -21.14
CA GLY A 336 0.24 -0.09 -21.10
C GLY A 336 -1.23 0.31 -21.05
N LEU A 337 -2.15 -0.40 -21.70
CA LEU A 337 -3.57 -0.02 -21.75
C LEU A 337 -4.26 -0.30 -20.40
N TRP A 338 -3.95 -1.43 -19.77
CA TRP A 338 -4.51 -1.79 -18.47
C TRP A 338 -4.05 -0.83 -17.37
N ILE A 339 -2.75 -0.53 -17.29
CA ILE A 339 -2.21 0.48 -16.36
C ILE A 339 -2.82 1.86 -16.62
N ARG A 340 -2.94 2.26 -17.90
CA ARG A 340 -3.51 3.56 -18.29
C ARG A 340 -4.99 3.72 -17.94
N LEU A 341 -5.77 2.64 -17.93
CA LEU A 341 -7.19 2.68 -17.58
C LEU A 341 -7.44 2.47 -16.07
N GLN A 342 -6.62 1.65 -15.42
CA GLN A 342 -6.74 1.33 -13.99
C GLN A 342 -6.40 2.53 -13.10
N VAL A 343 -5.33 3.27 -13.42
CA VAL A 343 -4.90 4.43 -12.64
C VAL A 343 -6.00 5.51 -12.50
N PRO A 344 -6.61 6.04 -13.58
CA PRO A 344 -7.70 7.02 -13.45
C PRO A 344 -8.95 6.46 -12.77
N PHE A 345 -9.26 5.18 -12.95
CA PHE A 345 -10.36 4.55 -12.23
C PHE A 345 -10.12 4.50 -10.72
N VAL A 346 -8.91 4.13 -10.28
CA VAL A 346 -8.53 4.12 -8.86
C VAL A 346 -8.58 5.52 -8.27
N TYR A 347 -8.09 6.53 -8.99
CA TYR A 347 -8.20 7.92 -8.56
C TYR A 347 -9.66 8.39 -8.47
N LEU A 348 -10.50 8.08 -9.46
CA LEU A 348 -11.93 8.40 -9.42
C LEU A 348 -12.61 7.80 -8.19
N LEU A 349 -12.38 6.52 -7.93
CA LEU A 349 -12.96 5.82 -6.78
C LEU A 349 -12.44 6.40 -5.46
N CYS A 350 -11.15 6.71 -5.38
CA CYS A 350 -10.54 7.44 -4.27
C CYS A 350 -11.29 8.77 -4.03
N GLY A 351 -11.55 9.55 -5.08
CA GLY A 351 -12.34 10.78 -5.02
C GLY A 351 -13.74 10.58 -4.43
N VAL A 352 -14.46 9.54 -4.90
CA VAL A 352 -15.80 9.20 -4.40
C VAL A 352 -15.78 8.81 -2.92
N VAL A 353 -14.83 7.96 -2.52
CA VAL A 353 -14.67 7.52 -1.13
C VAL A 353 -14.30 8.70 -0.23
N GLY A 354 -13.38 9.57 -0.64
CA GLY A 354 -12.95 10.72 0.14
C GLY A 354 -14.07 11.74 0.36
N VAL A 355 -14.87 12.01 -0.67
CA VAL A 355 -16.08 12.83 -0.55
C VAL A 355 -17.08 12.15 0.39
N GLY A 356 -17.32 10.85 0.24
CA GLY A 356 -18.21 10.09 1.12
C GLY A 356 -17.80 10.14 2.59
N PHE A 357 -16.50 9.98 2.86
CA PHE A 357 -15.96 10.05 4.22
C PHE A 357 -15.99 11.48 4.79
N GLY A 358 -15.85 12.52 3.95
CA GLY A 358 -16.07 13.90 4.37
C GLY A 358 -17.54 14.19 4.69
N ILE A 359 -18.48 13.70 3.86
CA ILE A 359 -19.93 13.79 4.10
C ILE A 359 -20.33 13.07 5.40
N TRP A 360 -19.63 11.99 5.78
CA TRP A 360 -19.87 11.30 7.05
C TRP A 360 -19.76 12.25 8.26
N HIS A 361 -18.84 13.21 8.26
CA HIS A 361 -18.71 14.18 9.35
C HIS A 361 -19.88 15.19 9.39
N CYS A 362 -20.58 15.39 8.26
CA CYS A 362 -21.80 16.19 8.21
C CYS A 362 -22.99 15.48 8.87
N VAL A 363 -22.95 14.17 9.12
CA VAL A 363 -24.01 13.48 9.88
C VAL A 363 -24.11 14.03 11.31
N ALA A 364 -22.97 14.46 11.88
CA ALA A 364 -22.88 15.09 13.19
C ALA A 364 -23.25 16.60 13.18
N TRP A 365 -23.89 17.12 12.12
CA TRP A 365 -24.15 18.56 11.97
C TRP A 365 -24.91 19.19 13.15
N ASN A 366 -25.88 18.44 13.70
CA ASN A 366 -26.75 18.90 14.77
C ASN A 366 -26.28 18.43 16.16
N ASN A 367 -25.07 17.87 16.28
CA ASN A 367 -24.55 17.43 17.57
C ASN A 367 -24.31 18.61 18.51
N PHE A 368 -24.25 18.30 19.81
CA PHE A 368 -23.90 19.28 20.83
C PHE A 368 -22.43 19.69 20.70
N PHE A 369 -22.19 21.00 20.64
CA PHE A 369 -20.86 21.59 20.65
C PHE A 369 -20.74 22.57 21.82
N PRO A 370 -19.61 22.58 22.55
CA PRO A 370 -19.47 23.40 23.74
C PRO A 370 -19.50 24.91 23.50
N THR A 371 -19.02 25.35 22.33
CA THR A 371 -19.02 26.76 21.92
C THR A 371 -19.57 26.93 20.51
N HIS A 372 -20.09 28.12 20.22
CA HIS A 372 -20.53 28.45 18.87
C HIS A 372 -19.38 28.39 17.86
N SER A 373 -18.18 28.81 18.29
CA SER A 373 -16.97 28.79 17.45
C SER A 373 -16.55 27.38 17.07
N GLU A 374 -16.53 26.44 18.02
CA GLU A 374 -16.24 25.02 17.75
C GLU A 374 -17.25 24.41 16.78
N ARG A 375 -18.54 24.75 16.92
CA ARG A 375 -19.58 24.30 15.99
C ARG A 375 -19.37 24.81 14.56
N GLN A 376 -19.12 26.12 14.42
CA GLN A 376 -18.87 26.72 13.11
C GLN A 376 -17.61 26.12 12.47
N LEU A 377 -16.55 25.92 13.28
CA LEU A 377 -15.30 25.35 12.78
C LEU A 377 -15.49 23.88 12.37
N TRP A 378 -16.28 23.09 13.11
CA TRP A 378 -16.68 21.74 12.70
C TRP A 378 -17.40 21.74 11.34
N HIS A 379 -18.41 22.60 11.18
CA HIS A 379 -19.17 22.71 9.93
C HIS A 379 -18.29 23.08 8.74
N ILE A 380 -17.41 24.09 8.92
CA ILE A 380 -16.46 24.53 7.90
C ILE A 380 -15.48 23.39 7.57
N CYS A 381 -14.89 22.75 8.57
CA CYS A 381 -13.90 21.69 8.36
C CYS A 381 -14.51 20.43 7.73
N ALA A 382 -15.75 20.07 8.07
CA ALA A 382 -16.45 18.94 7.45
C ALA A 382 -16.63 19.16 5.93
N VAL A 383 -17.07 20.36 5.52
CA VAL A 383 -17.21 20.71 4.10
C VAL A 383 -15.84 20.81 3.40
N LEU A 384 -14.87 21.49 4.03
CA LEU A 384 -13.51 21.62 3.50
C LEU A 384 -12.74 20.29 3.45
N SER A 385 -13.16 19.25 4.18
CA SER A 385 -12.57 17.91 4.04
C SER A 385 -13.06 17.18 2.79
N SER A 386 -14.20 17.58 2.21
CA SER A 386 -14.83 16.92 1.06
C SER A 386 -14.52 17.63 -0.26
N VAL A 387 -14.67 18.95 -0.30
CA VAL A 387 -14.65 19.75 -1.54
C VAL A 387 -13.26 19.82 -2.22
N PRO A 388 -12.16 20.10 -1.51
CA PRO A 388 -10.81 20.18 -2.09
C PRO A 388 -10.23 18.81 -2.47
N TYR A 389 -10.89 17.71 -2.09
CA TYR A 389 -10.42 16.36 -2.35
C TYR A 389 -10.53 15.97 -3.83
N ILE A 390 -11.62 16.36 -4.50
CA ILE A 390 -11.81 16.11 -5.92
C ILE A 390 -10.71 16.77 -6.78
N PRO A 391 -10.43 18.08 -6.66
CA PRO A 391 -9.34 18.69 -7.42
C PRO A 391 -7.96 18.16 -7.02
N LEU A 392 -7.75 17.75 -5.77
CA LEU A 392 -6.51 17.07 -5.35
C LEU A 392 -6.29 15.78 -6.14
N VAL A 393 -7.28 14.90 -6.14
CA VAL A 393 -7.26 13.61 -6.83
C VAL A 393 -7.13 13.81 -8.34
N ALA A 394 -7.84 14.78 -8.91
CA ALA A 394 -7.73 15.12 -10.33
C ALA A 394 -6.32 15.64 -10.69
N ALA A 395 -5.71 16.48 -9.85
CA ALA A 395 -4.35 16.99 -10.06
C ALA A 395 -3.31 15.86 -9.96
N LEU A 396 -3.47 14.92 -9.01
CA LEU A 396 -2.61 13.74 -8.90
C LEU A 396 -2.77 12.82 -10.12
N ASN A 397 -4.00 12.57 -10.55
CA ASN A 397 -4.26 11.76 -11.73
C ASN A 397 -3.69 12.41 -13.01
N PHE A 398 -3.83 13.73 -13.15
CA PHE A 398 -3.26 14.47 -14.27
C PHE A 398 -1.73 14.40 -14.26
N ARG A 399 -1.10 14.60 -13.11
CA ARG A 399 0.36 14.46 -12.94
C ARG A 399 0.83 13.07 -13.38
N ASP A 400 0.18 12.02 -12.89
CA ASP A 400 0.59 10.65 -13.20
C ASP A 400 0.30 10.28 -14.67
N SER A 401 -0.75 10.85 -15.27
CA SER A 401 -1.03 10.71 -16.71
C SER A 401 0.02 11.39 -17.58
N LEU A 402 0.53 12.57 -17.17
CA LEU A 402 1.65 13.23 -17.85
C LEU A 402 2.93 12.39 -17.75
N ASP A 403 3.18 11.78 -16.59
CA ASP A 403 4.34 10.92 -16.37
C ASP A 403 4.29 9.67 -17.28
N GLN A 404 3.12 9.04 -17.39
CA GLN A 404 2.89 7.87 -18.25
C GLN A 404 2.92 8.20 -19.75
N SER A 405 2.59 9.43 -20.14
CA SER A 405 2.62 9.86 -21.53
C SER A 405 4.04 10.19 -22.02
N GLY A 406 5.04 10.21 -21.13
CA GLY A 406 6.38 10.78 -21.42
C GLY A 406 6.34 12.29 -21.73
N ASN A 407 5.15 12.89 -21.75
CA ASN A 407 4.90 14.29 -22.09
C ASN A 407 5.00 15.16 -20.84
N ARG A 408 6.07 14.95 -20.05
CA ARG A 408 6.36 15.89 -18.97
C ARG A 408 6.58 17.26 -19.59
N PRO A 409 5.99 18.32 -19.03
CA PRO A 409 6.29 19.65 -19.51
C PRO A 409 7.79 19.87 -19.38
N GLY A 410 8.47 20.07 -20.52
CA GLY A 410 9.89 20.43 -20.55
C GLY A 410 10.18 21.78 -19.88
N ASP A 411 9.12 22.55 -19.62
CA ASP A 411 9.18 23.76 -18.83
C ASP A 411 9.17 23.44 -17.33
N LYS A 412 10.34 23.59 -16.70
CA LYS A 412 10.53 23.47 -15.25
C LYS A 412 9.52 24.30 -14.45
N VAL A 413 9.05 25.42 -15.00
CA VAL A 413 8.06 26.29 -14.35
C VAL A 413 6.73 25.56 -14.17
N GLN A 414 6.27 24.81 -15.18
CA GLN A 414 4.98 24.10 -15.12
C GLN A 414 5.02 22.94 -14.13
N ASP A 415 6.13 22.19 -14.04
CA ASP A 415 6.30 21.12 -13.03
C ASP A 415 6.33 21.70 -11.61
N ILE A 416 7.04 22.81 -11.41
CA ILE A 416 7.07 23.52 -10.13
C ILE A 416 5.67 24.01 -9.75
N LEU A 417 4.94 24.64 -10.69
CA LEU A 417 3.57 25.09 -10.46
C LEU A 417 2.63 23.93 -10.10
N LEU A 418 2.70 22.81 -10.81
CA LEU A 418 1.89 21.63 -10.51
C LEU A 418 2.17 21.08 -9.11
N LYS A 419 3.44 21.04 -8.68
CA LYS A 419 3.82 20.66 -7.31
C LYS A 419 3.24 21.60 -6.26
N PHE A 420 3.27 22.92 -6.50
CA PHE A 420 2.65 23.90 -5.61
C PHE A 420 1.13 23.73 -5.53
N VAL A 421 0.46 23.49 -6.66
CA VAL A 421 -0.98 23.23 -6.70
C VAL A 421 -1.35 21.98 -5.90
N VAL A 422 -0.64 20.87 -6.11
CA VAL A 422 -0.85 19.63 -5.35
C VAL A 422 -0.60 19.87 -3.86
N ALA A 423 0.51 20.51 -3.49
CA ALA A 423 0.83 20.80 -2.09
C ALA A 423 -0.23 21.67 -1.42
N PHE A 424 -0.74 22.69 -2.12
CA PHE A 424 -1.83 23.53 -1.63
C PHE A 424 -3.09 22.72 -1.31
N PHE A 425 -3.53 21.85 -2.22
CA PHE A 425 -4.70 21.00 -1.99
C PHE A 425 -4.47 19.95 -0.89
N VAL A 426 -3.27 19.39 -0.79
CA VAL A 426 -2.90 18.48 0.32
C VAL A 426 -3.00 19.20 1.67
N LEU A 427 -2.50 20.43 1.78
CA LEU A 427 -2.60 21.22 3.01
C LEU A 427 -4.05 21.57 3.35
N MET A 428 -4.84 21.97 2.34
CA MET A 428 -6.28 22.21 2.50
C MET A 428 -7.04 20.96 2.92
N TYR A 429 -6.52 19.77 2.63
CA TYR A 429 -7.13 18.51 3.05
C TYR A 429 -6.72 18.10 4.47
N ILE A 430 -5.42 18.07 4.76
CA ILE A 430 -4.87 17.57 6.03
C ILE A 430 -5.30 18.46 7.21
N PHE A 431 -5.32 19.78 7.04
CA PHE A 431 -5.60 20.69 8.16
C PHE A 431 -7.04 20.55 8.70
N PRO A 432 -8.11 20.60 7.88
CA PRO A 432 -9.46 20.29 8.34
C PRO A 432 -9.61 18.89 8.94
N ARG A 433 -8.94 17.87 8.37
CA ARG A 433 -8.97 16.50 8.91
C ARG A 433 -8.35 16.39 10.29
N GLY A 434 -7.17 16.98 10.47
CA GLY A 434 -6.50 17.06 11.77
C GLY A 434 -7.37 17.77 12.81
N PHE A 435 -7.99 18.88 12.42
CA PHE A 435 -8.94 19.59 13.28
C PHE A 435 -10.12 18.71 13.69
N LEU A 436 -10.81 18.06 12.74
CA LEU A 436 -11.94 17.18 13.04
C LEU A 436 -11.55 16.03 13.97
N CYS A 437 -10.39 15.41 13.75
CA CYS A 437 -9.88 14.34 14.61
C CYS A 437 -9.65 14.82 16.04
N ILE A 438 -9.03 16.00 16.22
CA ILE A 438 -8.78 16.58 17.54
C ILE A 438 -10.09 16.98 18.22
N GLU A 439 -11.00 17.61 17.47
CA GLU A 439 -12.27 18.11 17.99
C GLU A 439 -13.18 16.97 18.48
N MET A 440 -13.12 15.79 17.85
CA MET A 440 -13.81 14.60 18.32
C MET A 440 -13.42 14.21 19.76
N PHE A 441 -12.16 14.41 20.17
CA PHE A 441 -11.74 14.17 21.56
C PHE A 441 -12.08 15.33 22.48
N ILE A 442 -11.89 16.57 22.00
CA ILE A 442 -12.16 17.78 22.77
C ILE A 442 -13.64 17.91 23.14
N GLY A 443 -14.54 17.55 22.24
CA GLY A 443 -15.99 17.62 22.43
C GLY A 443 -16.51 16.79 23.62
N LEU A 444 -15.75 15.77 24.05
CA LEU A 444 -16.11 14.94 25.20
C LEU A 444 -16.02 15.66 26.55
N ARG A 445 -15.33 16.81 26.62
CA ARG A 445 -15.16 17.57 27.88
C ARG A 445 -16.48 18.09 28.46
N ARG A 446 -17.51 18.22 27.63
CA ARG A 446 -18.83 18.76 27.98
C ARG A 446 -19.96 17.98 27.32
N ALA A 447 -19.73 16.71 26.99
CA ALA A 447 -20.75 15.88 26.37
C ALA A 447 -21.94 15.68 27.33
N PRO A 448 -23.20 15.75 26.85
CA PRO A 448 -24.37 15.46 27.66
C PRO A 448 -24.34 13.98 28.09
N ALA A 449 -24.59 13.73 29.37
CA ALA A 449 -24.64 12.37 29.95
C ALA A 449 -25.84 11.57 29.45
#